data_AF-A0A928GM96-F1
#
_entry.id   AF-A0A928GM96-F1
#
_cell.length_a   1.000
_cell.length_b   1.000
_cell.length_c   1.000
_cell.angle_alpha   90.00
_cell.angle_beta   90.00
_cell.angle_gamma   90.00
#
_symmetry.space_group_name_H-M   'P 1'
#
loop_
_entity.id
_entity.type
_entity.pdbx_description
1 polymer ?
#
loop_
_entity_poly.entity_id
_entity_poly.type
_entity_poly.pdbx_seq_one_letter_code
_entity_poly.pdbx_strand_id
1 'polypeptide(L)'
;MNKPSLIVCIIMDIIGCLSYFIPALGEFSDAIWAPISAYVFYKMFGGKTGKIGSLIQFTEEIVPFTDFLPTFTLGYFFKKIEK
;
A
#
# COMPACT_ATOMS: atom_id res chain seq x y z
N MET A 1 6.44 -6.04 18.21
CA MET A 1 5.64 -6.00 16.96
C MET A 1 6.19 -7.01 15.98
N ASN A 2 5.38 -7.98 15.57
CA ASN A 2 5.74 -8.96 14.54
C ASN A 2 6.06 -8.26 13.21
N LYS A 3 7.05 -8.78 12.48
CA LYS A 3 7.34 -8.31 11.12
C LYS A 3 6.13 -8.66 10.23
N PRO A 4 5.65 -7.75 9.37
CA PRO A 4 4.64 -8.11 8.38
C PRO A 4 5.18 -9.23 7.47
N SER A 5 4.32 -10.14 7.01
CA SER A 5 4.73 -11.20 6.09
C SER A 5 4.97 -10.63 4.70
N LEU A 6 6.07 -11.01 4.04
CA LEU A 6 6.37 -10.59 2.67
C LEU A 6 5.25 -11.02 1.70
N ILE A 7 4.69 -12.21 1.91
CA ILE A 7 3.59 -12.74 1.09
C ILE A 7 2.37 -11.82 1.18
N VAL A 8 2.04 -11.35 2.39
CA VAL A 8 0.91 -10.42 2.58
C VAL A 8 1.19 -9.09 1.90
N CYS A 9 2.43 -8.59 1.95
CA CYS A 9 2.80 -7.34 1.29
C CYS A 9 2.63 -7.43 -0.23
N ILE A 10 3.11 -8.53 -0.84
CA ILE A 10 2.95 -8.79 -2.27
C ILE A 10 1.46 -8.89 -2.66
N ILE A 11 0.64 -9.56 -1.85
CA ILE A 11 -0.80 -9.66 -2.10
C ILE A 11 -1.46 -8.28 -2.07
N MET A 12 -1.11 -7.43 -1.09
CA MET A 12 -1.66 -6.08 -1.00
C MET A 12 -1.28 -5.22 -2.22
N ASP A 13 -0.02 -5.28 -2.66
CA ASP A 13 0.43 -4.56 -3.87
C ASP A 13 -0.31 -5.05 -5.13
N ILE A 14 -0.52 -6.36 -5.27
CA ILE A 14 -1.30 -6.92 -6.39
C ILE A 14 -2.75 -6.41 -6.35
N ILE A 15 -3.37 -6.32 -5.17
CA ILE A 15 -4.75 -5.83 -5.03
C ILE A 15 -4.85 -4.36 -5.46
N GLY A 16 -3.91 -3.50 -5.06
CA GLY A 16 -3.87 -2.10 -5.53
C GLY A 16 -3.75 -2.00 -7.05
N CYS A 17 -2.93 -2.87 -7.65
CA CYS A 17 -2.81 -2.96 -9.11
C CYS A 17 -4.06 -3.49 -9.84
N LEU A 18 -5.05 -4.09 -9.15
CA LEU A 18 -6.27 -4.60 -9.81
C LEU A 18 -7.19 -3.48 -10.29
N SER A 19 -7.05 -2.25 -9.77
CA SER A 19 -7.79 -1.07 -10.25
C SER A 19 -7.58 -0.80 -11.75
N TYR A 20 -6.47 -1.26 -12.35
CA TYR A 20 -6.20 -1.16 -13.78
C TYR A 20 -6.98 -2.12 -14.69
N PHE A 21 -7.60 -3.17 -14.15
CA PHE A 21 -8.33 -4.15 -14.98
C PHE A 21 -9.63 -3.59 -15.54
N ILE A 22 -10.23 -2.60 -14.87
CA ILE A 22 -11.43 -1.90 -15.34
C ILE A 22 -11.18 -0.39 -15.22
N PRO A 23 -10.53 0.23 -16.22
CA PRO A 23 -10.30 1.67 -16.22
C PRO A 23 -11.62 2.43 -16.03
N ALA A 24 -11.57 3.55 -15.31
CA ALA A 24 -12.70 4.30 -14.73
C ALA A 24 -13.41 3.67 -13.53
N LEU A 25 -13.73 2.36 -13.52
CA LEU A 25 -14.43 1.72 -12.38
C LEU A 25 -13.47 1.46 -11.19
N GLY A 26 -12.21 1.14 -11.49
CA GLY A 26 -11.12 1.08 -10.52
C GLY A 26 -10.84 2.42 -9.86
N GLU A 27 -10.77 3.50 -10.65
CA GLU A 27 -10.51 4.86 -10.14
C GLU A 27 -11.59 5.36 -9.16
N PHE A 28 -12.86 4.97 -9.36
CA PHE A 28 -13.91 5.24 -8.37
C PHE A 28 -13.74 4.39 -7.10
N SER A 29 -13.19 3.20 -7.22
CA SER A 29 -12.94 2.32 -6.07
C SER A 29 -11.81 2.84 -5.20
N ASP A 30 -10.85 3.58 -5.77
CA ASP A 30 -9.72 4.17 -5.06
C ASP A 30 -10.16 5.22 -4.01
N ALA A 31 -11.31 5.87 -4.20
CA ALA A 31 -11.89 6.77 -3.19
C ALA A 31 -12.18 6.06 -1.86
N ILE A 32 -12.44 4.75 -1.90
CA ILE A 32 -12.68 3.90 -0.72
C ILE A 32 -11.44 3.07 -0.40
N TRP A 33 -10.75 2.56 -1.42
CA TRP A 33 -9.61 1.68 -1.26
C TRP A 33 -8.38 2.41 -0.72
N ALA A 34 -8.04 3.60 -1.23
CA ALA A 34 -6.88 4.38 -0.77
C ALA A 34 -6.86 4.59 0.76
N PRO A 35 -7.93 5.06 1.43
CA PRO A 35 -7.91 5.22 2.90
C PRO A 35 -7.84 3.88 3.65
N ILE A 36 -8.44 2.81 3.11
CA ILE A 36 -8.37 1.46 3.70
C ILE A 36 -6.94 0.91 3.59
N SER A 37 -6.36 0.97 2.39
CA SER A 37 -5.00 0.57 2.04
C SER A 37 -3.98 1.27 2.94
N ALA A 38 -4.09 2.59 3.07
CA ALA A 38 -3.26 3.40 3.97
C ALA A 38 -3.39 2.99 5.45
N TYR A 39 -4.61 2.72 5.92
CA TYR A 39 -4.84 2.27 7.29
C TYR A 39 -4.25 0.87 7.55
N VAL A 40 -4.40 -0.06 6.60
CA VAL A 40 -3.79 -1.39 6.66
C VAL A 40 -2.27 -1.28 6.72
N PHE A 41 -1.67 -0.43 5.88
CA PHE A 41 -0.23 -0.15 5.90
C PHE A 41 0.22 0.36 7.27
N TYR A 42 -0.46 1.38 7.80
CA TYR A 42 -0.15 1.94 9.12
C TYR A 42 -0.19 0.88 10.22
N LYS A 43 -1.22 0.01 10.21
CA LYS A 43 -1.37 -1.07 11.21
C LYS A 43 -0.28 -2.14 11.07
N MET A 44 0.12 -2.48 9.85
CA MET A 44 1.14 -3.50 9.57
C MET A 44 2.54 -3.05 9.96
N PHE A 45 2.90 -1.81 9.61
CA PHE A 45 4.25 -1.30 9.79
C PHE A 45 4.43 -0.54 11.09
N GLY A 46 3.43 0.21 11.56
CA GLY A 46 3.47 1.01 12.79
C GLY A 46 4.68 1.95 12.91
N GLY A 47 4.75 2.70 14.01
CA GLY A 47 5.86 3.64 14.26
C GLY A 47 6.01 4.69 13.16
N LYS A 48 7.26 5.13 12.91
CA LYS A 48 7.55 6.16 11.91
C LYS A 48 7.37 5.64 10.47
N THR A 49 7.85 4.43 10.18
CA THR A 49 7.69 3.77 8.88
C THR A 49 6.22 3.61 8.51
N GLY A 50 5.37 3.20 9.45
CA GLY A 50 3.93 3.06 9.21
C GLY A 50 3.23 4.39 8.92
N LYS A 51 3.59 5.48 9.62
CA LYS A 51 3.00 6.81 9.37
C LYS A 51 3.38 7.38 8.02
N ILE A 52 4.66 7.33 7.67
CA ILE A 52 5.16 7.89 6.41
C ILE A 52 4.68 7.01 5.25
N GLY A 53 4.83 5.69 5.37
CA GLY A 53 4.41 4.75 4.33
C GLY A 53 2.90 4.74 4.11
N SER A 54 2.06 4.97 5.13
CA SER A 54 0.61 5.09 4.91
C SER A 54 0.23 6.34 4.11
N LEU A 55 0.99 7.44 4.24
CA LEU A 55 0.76 8.63 3.42
C LEU A 55 1.19 8.40 1.96
N ILE A 56 2.31 7.69 1.77
CA ILE A 56 2.77 7.28 0.44
C ILE A 56 1.74 6.34 -0.21
N GLN A 57 1.31 5.31 0.51
CA GLN A 57 0.28 4.37 0.06
C GLN A 57 -1.04 5.08 -0.29
N PHE A 58 -1.50 6.00 0.55
CA PHE A 58 -2.71 6.76 0.24
C PHE A 58 -2.55 7.57 -1.06
N THR A 59 -1.38 8.21 -1.22
CA THR A 59 -1.11 9.07 -2.36
C THR A 59 -0.98 8.26 -3.64
N GLU A 60 -0.33 7.09 -3.59
CA GLU A 60 -0.14 6.26 -4.78
C GLU A 60 -1.47 5.71 -5.30
N GLU A 61 -2.40 5.35 -4.40
CA GLU A 61 -3.71 4.75 -4.76
C GLU A 61 -4.71 5.81 -5.22
N ILE A 62 -4.64 7.04 -4.71
CA ILE A 62 -5.61 8.09 -5.07
C ILE A 62 -5.20 8.87 -6.33
N VAL A 63 -3.93 8.79 -6.70
CA VAL A 63 -3.41 9.44 -7.90
C VAL A 63 -3.48 8.41 -9.03
N PRO A 64 -4.26 8.67 -10.09
CA PRO A 64 -4.33 7.74 -11.20
C PRO A 64 -2.94 7.55 -11.81
N PHE A 65 -2.67 6.36 -12.32
CA PHE A 65 -1.40 5.94 -12.92
C PHE A 65 -0.25 5.69 -11.94
N THR A 66 -0.44 5.80 -10.61
CA THR A 66 0.62 5.52 -9.63
C THR A 66 0.46 4.24 -8.81
N ASP A 67 -0.69 3.55 -8.90
CA ASP A 67 -1.01 2.32 -8.14
C ASP A 67 -0.17 1.09 -8.53
N PHE A 68 0.73 1.21 -9.51
CA PHE A 68 1.69 0.15 -9.87
C PHE A 68 2.89 0.06 -8.92
N LEU A 69 3.07 1.06 -8.04
CA LEU A 69 4.18 1.10 -7.11
C LEU A 69 3.97 0.06 -5.99
N PRO A 70 4.93 -0.86 -5.75
CA PRO A 70 4.76 -1.92 -4.77
C PRO A 70 5.11 -1.43 -3.35
N THR A 71 4.35 -0.47 -2.83
CA THR A 71 4.69 0.24 -1.57
C THR A 71 4.67 -0.67 -0.35
N PHE A 72 3.79 -1.68 -0.26
CA PHE A 72 3.85 -2.67 0.84
C PHE A 72 5.15 -3.48 0.79
N THR A 73 5.55 -3.93 -0.39
CA THR A 73 6.80 -4.69 -0.56
C THR A 73 8.02 -3.82 -0.28
N LEU A 74 8.05 -2.56 -0.74
CA LEU A 74 9.13 -1.61 -0.42
C LEU A 74 9.19 -1.34 1.08
N GLY A 75 8.05 -1.12 1.74
CA GLY A 75 7.96 -0.96 3.19
C GLY A 75 8.52 -2.17 3.95
N TYR A 76 8.27 -3.39 3.46
CA TYR A 76 8.84 -4.61 4.02
C TYR A 76 10.37 -4.62 3.96
N PHE A 77 10.95 -4.31 2.81
CA PHE A 77 12.41 -4.27 2.67
C PHE A 77 13.04 -3.13 3.47
N PHE A 78 12.43 -1.95 3.46
CA PHE A 78 12.89 -0.81 4.26
C PHE A 78 12.98 -1.20 5.74
N LYS A 79 11.90 -1.78 6.29
CA LYS A 79 11.88 -2.24 7.69
C LYS A 79 12.80 -3.45 7.96
N LYS A 80 13.16 -4.21 6.93
CA LYS A 80 14.15 -5.29 7.02
C LYS A 80 15.58 -4.76 7.10
N ILE A 81 15.88 -3.64 6.43
CA ILE A 81 17.21 -2.99 6.39
C ILE A 81 17.41 -2.04 7.59
N GLU A 82 16.36 -1.34 8.02
CA GLU A 82 16.37 -0.43 9.19
C GLU A 82 16.51 -1.19 10.53
N LYS A 83 16.62 -2.52 10.48
CA LYS A 83 16.79 -3.44 11.61
C LYS A 83 18.22 -3.91 11.78
#